data_AF-A0A3D5SHM6-F1
#
_entry.id   AF-A0A3D5SHM6-F1
#
_cell.length_a   1.000
_cell.length_b   1.000
_cell.length_c   1.000
_cell.angle_alpha   90.00
_cell.angle_beta   90.00
_cell.angle_gamma   90.00
#
_symmetry.space_group_name_H-M   'P 1'
#
loop_
_entity.id
_entity.type
_entity.pdbx_description
1 polymer ?
#
loop_
_entity_poly.entity_id
_entity_poly.type
_entity_poly.pdbx_seq_one_letter_code
_entity_poly.pdbx_strand_id
1 'polypeptide(L)'
;MKDPIALFQTWLQEAVDVGLKEPSAMTVATVNPDGHPDARMVLLKGVDERGFVFFTNMESPKARALLRDSRAALCFYWMPLTKQVRIRGRA
;
A
#
# COMPACT_ATOMS: atom_id res chain seq x y z
N MET A 1 3.55 22.72 4.19
CA MET A 1 3.00 21.35 4.36
C MET A 1 4.16 20.40 4.08
N LYS A 2 4.49 19.44 4.94
CA LYS A 2 5.59 18.48 4.64
C LYS A 2 5.16 17.61 3.46
N ASP A 3 6.09 17.33 2.53
CA ASP A 3 5.86 16.38 1.44
C ASP A 3 5.51 15.00 2.05
N PRO A 4 4.30 14.46 1.79
CA PRO A 4 3.86 13.19 2.36
C PRO A 4 4.67 12.00 1.83
N ILE A 5 5.22 12.06 0.62
CA ILE A 5 6.06 11.00 0.06
C ILE A 5 7.41 10.96 0.76
N ALA A 6 8.07 12.13 0.92
CA ALA A 6 9.31 12.22 1.70
C ALA A 6 9.13 11.78 3.17
N LEU A 7 7.98 12.11 3.79
CA LEU A 7 7.66 11.65 5.14
C LEU A 7 7.49 10.12 5.19
N PHE A 8 6.79 9.54 4.22
CA PHE A 8 6.65 8.09 4.13
C PHE A 8 8.01 7.39 3.97
N GLN A 9 8.87 7.89 3.08
CA GLN A 9 10.21 7.33 2.86
C GLN A 9 11.04 7.37 4.14
N THR A 10 10.96 8.47 4.90
CA THR A 10 11.63 8.60 6.20
C THR A 10 11.15 7.52 7.16
N TRP A 11 9.84 7.34 7.31
CA TRP A 11 9.31 6.33 8.25
C TRP A 11 9.51 4.89 7.78
N LEU A 12 9.53 4.65 6.46
CA LEU A 12 9.88 3.35 5.92
C LEU A 12 11.33 3.01 6.25
N GLN A 13 12.25 3.98 6.15
CA GLN A 13 13.64 3.79 6.56
C GLN A 13 13.76 3.53 8.06
N GLU A 14 13.04 4.27 8.90
CA GLU A 14 13.00 3.97 10.35
C GLU A 14 12.52 2.53 10.64
N ALA A 15 11.52 2.03 9.89
CA ALA A 15 11.05 0.66 10.03
C ALA A 15 12.13 -0.37 9.65
N VAL A 16 12.94 -0.07 8.64
CA VAL A 16 14.13 -0.88 8.28
C VAL A 16 15.18 -0.82 9.39
N ASP A 17 15.49 0.36 9.90
CA ASP A 17 16.57 0.60 10.86
C ASP A 17 16.31 -0.09 12.20
N VAL A 18 15.05 -0.21 12.64
CA VAL A 18 14.68 -0.97 13.85
C VAL A 18 14.60 -2.49 13.61
N GLY A 19 14.95 -2.97 12.42
CA GLY A 19 14.93 -4.38 12.07
C GLY A 19 13.52 -4.97 12.00
N LEU A 20 12.52 -4.16 11.61
CA LEU A 20 11.15 -4.66 11.47
C LEU A 20 11.12 -5.77 10.41
N LYS A 21 10.46 -6.88 10.72
CA LYS A 21 10.21 -7.93 9.74
C LYS A 21 9.21 -7.43 8.69
N GLU A 22 9.59 -7.51 7.41
CA GLU A 22 8.76 -7.13 6.26
C GLU A 22 8.22 -5.68 6.31
N PRO A 23 9.07 -4.64 6.38
CA PRO A 23 8.62 -3.24 6.52
C PRO A 23 7.84 -2.75 5.30
N SER A 24 8.04 -3.39 4.14
CA SER A 24 7.33 -3.13 2.89
C SER A 24 5.97 -3.82 2.80
N ALA A 25 5.61 -4.71 3.73
CA ALA A 25 4.32 -5.38 3.72
C ALA A 25 3.19 -4.40 4.04
N MET A 26 2.18 -4.38 3.18
CA MET A 26 1.02 -3.51 3.30
C MET A 26 -0.25 -4.25 2.92
N THR A 27 -1.37 -3.84 3.52
CA THR A 27 -2.68 -4.22 3.00
C THR A 27 -3.01 -3.37 1.78
N VAL A 28 -3.48 -3.99 0.70
CA VAL A 28 -4.18 -3.32 -0.40
C VAL A 28 -5.66 -3.66 -0.35
N ALA A 29 -6.51 -2.64 -0.36
CA ALA A 29 -7.94 -2.76 -0.47
C ALA A 29 -8.44 -2.29 -1.84
N THR A 30 -9.34 -3.05 -2.43
CA THR A 30 -9.95 -2.81 -3.76
C THR A 30 -11.47 -2.97 -3.66
N VAL A 31 -12.23 -2.44 -4.62
CA VAL A 31 -13.68 -2.67 -4.72
C VAL A 31 -13.94 -3.69 -5.81
N ASN A 32 -14.52 -4.84 -5.46
CA ASN A 32 -14.82 -5.90 -6.41
C ASN A 32 -15.96 -5.49 -7.38
N PRO A 33 -16.24 -6.29 -8.43
CA PRO A 33 -17.30 -5.98 -9.38
C PRO A 33 -18.71 -5.83 -8.79
N ASP A 34 -19.01 -6.48 -7.69
CA ASP A 34 -20.30 -6.40 -7.02
C ASP A 34 -20.38 -5.20 -6.05
N GLY A 35 -19.30 -4.42 -5.94
CA GLY A 35 -19.23 -3.25 -5.05
C GLY A 35 -18.75 -3.58 -3.63
N HIS A 36 -18.41 -4.83 -3.34
CA HIS A 36 -17.88 -5.23 -2.04
C HIS A 36 -16.38 -4.90 -1.91
N PRO A 37 -15.93 -4.46 -0.72
CA PRO A 37 -14.52 -4.25 -0.47
C PRO A 37 -13.79 -5.58 -0.28
N ASP A 38 -12.62 -5.69 -0.88
CA ASP A 38 -11.68 -6.79 -0.69
C ASP A 38 -10.36 -6.26 -0.14
N ALA A 39 -9.70 -6.99 0.76
CA ALA A 39 -8.38 -6.62 1.29
C ALA A 39 -7.43 -7.82 1.35
N ARG A 40 -6.13 -7.59 1.13
CA ARG A 40 -5.07 -8.60 1.25
C ARG A 40 -3.70 -7.96 1.44
N MET A 41 -2.75 -8.74 1.96
CA MET A 41 -1.34 -8.32 2.04
C MET A 41 -0.66 -8.37 0.67
N VAL A 42 0.17 -7.37 0.39
CA VAL A 42 1.11 -7.29 -0.73
C VAL A 42 2.40 -6.63 -0.26
N LEU A 43 3.45 -6.69 -1.06
CA LEU A 43 4.72 -6.03 -0.78
C LEU A 43 4.85 -4.77 -1.65
N LEU A 44 5.19 -3.65 -1.02
CA LEU A 44 5.66 -2.46 -1.72
C LEU A 44 6.93 -2.79 -2.51
N LYS A 45 6.99 -2.33 -3.76
CA LYS A 45 8.12 -2.52 -4.69
C LYS A 45 8.82 -1.23 -5.05
N GLY A 46 8.16 -0.08 -4.87
CA GLY A 46 8.75 1.23 -5.09
C GLY A 46 7.84 2.34 -4.59
N VAL A 47 8.44 3.49 -4.30
CA VAL A 47 7.74 4.73 -4.00
C VAL A 47 8.45 5.88 -4.70
N ASP A 48 7.71 6.64 -5.50
CA ASP A 48 8.18 7.84 -6.20
C ASP A 48 7.14 8.96 -6.10
N GLU A 49 7.40 10.08 -6.75
CA GLU A 49 6.52 11.26 -6.74
C GLU A 49 5.10 10.99 -7.28
N ARG A 50 4.91 9.91 -8.04
CA ARG A 50 3.61 9.48 -8.58
C ARG A 50 2.85 8.57 -7.62
N GLY A 51 3.53 7.96 -6.64
CA GLY A 51 2.91 7.17 -5.59
C GLY A 51 3.61 5.85 -5.29
N PHE A 52 2.81 4.80 -5.07
CA PHE A 52 3.24 3.54 -4.46
C PHE A 52 3.05 2.40 -5.46
N VAL A 53 4.09 1.59 -5.64
CA VAL A 53 4.11 0.51 -6.64
C VAL A 53 4.08 -0.85 -5.95
N PHE A 54 3.22 -1.74 -6.43
CA PHE A 54 3.25 -3.17 -6.09
C PHE A 54 2.95 -3.99 -7.36
N PHE A 55 3.36 -5.25 -7.37
CA PHE A 55 3.10 -6.15 -8.50
C PHE A 55 2.04 -7.19 -8.13
N THR A 56 1.28 -7.63 -9.14
CA THR A 56 0.29 -8.67 -8.96
C THR A 56 0.03 -9.45 -10.25
N ASN A 57 -0.62 -10.60 -10.14
CA ASN A 57 -1.09 -11.34 -11.30
C ASN A 57 -2.35 -10.65 -11.88
N MET A 58 -2.33 -10.37 -13.19
CA MET A 58 -3.43 -9.73 -13.93
C MET A 58 -4.72 -10.55 -13.94
N GLU A 59 -4.64 -11.87 -13.74
CA GLU A 59 -5.80 -12.73 -13.64
C GLU A 59 -6.42 -12.74 -12.23
N SER A 60 -5.76 -12.13 -11.24
CA SER A 60 -6.20 -12.19 -9.85
C SER A 60 -7.45 -11.34 -9.59
N PRO A 61 -8.24 -11.65 -8.54
CA PRO A 61 -9.44 -10.88 -8.19
C PRO A 61 -9.19 -9.38 -8.03
N LYS A 62 -8.04 -8.99 -7.44
CA LYS A 62 -7.67 -7.58 -7.24
C LYS A 62 -7.35 -6.86 -8.56
N ALA A 63 -6.74 -7.55 -9.53
CA ALA A 63 -6.45 -6.96 -10.83
C ALA A 63 -7.75 -6.74 -11.60
N ARG A 64 -8.64 -7.73 -11.61
CA ARG A 64 -10.00 -7.60 -12.19
C ARG A 64 -10.79 -6.46 -11.53
N ALA A 65 -10.69 -6.34 -10.20
CA ALA A 65 -11.29 -5.25 -9.45
C ALA A 65 -10.74 -3.88 -9.90
N LEU A 66 -9.42 -3.70 -9.93
CA LEU A 66 -8.76 -2.45 -10.31
C LEU A 66 -8.99 -2.04 -11.77
N LEU A 67 -9.07 -3.02 -12.68
CA LEU A 67 -9.39 -2.78 -14.09
C LEU A 67 -10.81 -2.24 -14.28
N ARG A 68 -11.75 -2.61 -13.41
CA ARG A 68 -13.13 -2.10 -13.42
C ARG A 68 -13.27 -0.81 -12.63
N ASP A 69 -12.66 -0.75 -11.46
CA ASP A 69 -12.70 0.38 -10.53
C ASP A 69 -11.30 0.61 -9.96
N SER A 70 -10.65 1.66 -10.44
CA SER A 70 -9.29 1.99 -10.07
C SER A 70 -9.14 2.40 -8.60
N ARG A 71 -10.21 2.63 -7.84
CA ARG A 71 -10.13 3.04 -6.44
C ARG A 71 -9.40 1.98 -5.61
N ALA A 72 -8.34 2.42 -4.93
CA ALA A 72 -7.54 1.60 -4.05
C ALA A 72 -7.21 2.32 -2.73
N ALA A 73 -6.98 1.54 -1.68
CA ALA A 73 -6.41 2.03 -0.43
C ALA A 73 -5.27 1.13 0.03
N LEU A 74 -4.21 1.73 0.57
CA LEU A 74 -3.07 1.02 1.16
C LEU A 74 -3.03 1.29 2.66
N CYS A 75 -2.63 0.30 3.45
CA CYS A 75 -2.43 0.43 4.88
C CYS A 75 -1.15 -0.30 5.31
N PHE A 76 -0.21 0.46 5.89
CA PHE A 76 0.97 -0.04 6.58
C PHE A 76 0.73 0.02 8.08
N TYR A 77 1.08 -1.04 8.80
CA TYR A 77 1.06 -1.05 10.25
C TYR A 77 2.41 -1.54 10.79
N TRP A 78 3.18 -0.60 11.36
CA TRP A 78 4.49 -0.87 11.94
C TRP A 78 4.36 -0.83 13.45
N MET A 79 3.91 -1.96 14.02
CA MET A 79 3.59 -2.10 15.44
C MET A 79 4.75 -1.67 16.38
N PRO A 80 6.02 -2.07 16.15
CA PRO A 80 7.13 -1.65 17.01
C PRO A 80 7.40 -0.14 17.00
N LEU A 81 7.02 0.57 15.92
CA LEU A 81 7.15 2.02 15.82
C LEU A 81 5.89 2.76 16.30
N THR A 82 4.81 2.05 16.65
CA THR A 82 3.48 2.62 16.91
C THR A 82 2.96 3.50 15.77
N LYS A 83 3.35 3.17 14.52
CA LYS A 83 3.01 3.95 13.31
C LYS A 83 2.04 3.20 12.41
N GLN A 84 1.11 3.95 11.83
CA GLN A 84 0.25 3.50 10.75
C GLN A 84 0.28 4.52 9.61
N VAL A 85 0.44 4.05 8.38
CA VAL A 85 0.36 4.89 7.18
C VAL A 85 -0.82 4.44 6.33
N ARG A 86 -1.66 5.40 5.95
CA ARG A 86 -2.83 5.17 5.11
C ARG A 86 -2.70 5.97 3.82
N ILE A 87 -2.91 5.30 2.70
CA ILE A 87 -2.92 5.93 1.37
C ILE A 87 -4.25 5.60 0.70
N ARG A 88 -4.80 6.56 -0.03
CA ARG A 88 -5.96 6.36 -0.91
C ARG A 88 -5.63 6.96 -2.25
N GLY A 89 -6.06 6.30 -3.32
CA GLY A 89 -5.78 6.77 -4.67
C GLY A 89 -6.46 5.92 -5.73
N ARG A 90 -5.92 6.03 -6.94
CA ARG A 90 -6.29 5.22 -8.09
C ARG A 90 -5.07 4.43 -8.55
N ALA A 91 -5.27 3.14 -8.84
CA ALA A 91 -4.26 2.28 -9.45
C ALA A 91 -4.54 2.06 -10.93
#